data_AF-A0A4E0QZM1-F1
#
_entry.id   AF-A0A4E0QZM1-F1
#
_cell.length_a   1.000
_cell.length_b   1.000
_cell.length_c   1.000
_cell.angle_alpha   90.00
_cell.angle_beta   90.00
_cell.angle_gamma   90.00
#
_symmetry.space_group_name_H-M   'P 1'
#
loop_
_entity.id
_entity.type
_entity.pdbx_description
1 polymer ?
#
loop_
_entity_poly.entity_id
_entity_poly.type
_entity_poly.pdbx_seq_one_letter_code
_entity_poly.pdbx_strand_id
1 'polypeptide(L)'
;MSARIFAISIIILLIWTQSLHSACSANIVEVAPDICMLVIRSEGAHELCETEEQTRGMQLFVPGRNAQLIPAIVPSTSIVFTGIAAFLNRSLNKRKCWLYADPGFSYNGIDASDTSIPWSHEEPNEIYGSIAPF
;
A
#
# COMPACT_ATOMS: atom_id res chain seq x y z
N MET A 1 -18.07 -40.73 -19.81
CA MET A 1 -17.72 -39.90 -18.63
C MET A 1 -18.94 -39.11 -18.21
N SER A 2 -19.30 -39.14 -16.93
CA SER A 2 -20.45 -38.37 -16.40
C SER A 2 -20.14 -36.88 -16.44
N ALA A 3 -21.09 -36.03 -16.85
CA ALA A 3 -20.94 -34.58 -16.89
C ALA A 3 -20.45 -33.97 -15.56
N ARG A 4 -20.79 -34.64 -14.44
CA ARG A 4 -20.33 -34.26 -13.09
C ARG A 4 -18.82 -34.43 -12.89
N ILE A 5 -18.24 -35.50 -13.45
CA ILE A 5 -16.80 -35.76 -13.34
C ILE A 5 -16.03 -34.71 -14.16
N PHE A 6 -16.53 -34.37 -15.35
CA PHE A 6 -15.94 -33.34 -16.20
C PHE A 6 -15.98 -31.95 -15.56
N ALA A 7 -17.10 -31.59 -14.93
CA ALA A 7 -17.22 -30.32 -14.20
C ALA A 7 -16.25 -30.23 -13.01
N ILE A 8 -16.11 -31.31 -12.22
CA ILE A 8 -15.17 -31.35 -11.09
C ILE A 8 -13.72 -31.20 -11.59
N SER A 9 -13.34 -31.87 -12.68
CA SER A 9 -12.01 -31.73 -13.27
C SER A 9 -11.72 -30.29 -13.73
N ILE A 10 -12.69 -29.60 -14.33
CA ILE A 10 -12.55 -28.19 -14.72
C ILE A 10 -12.38 -27.29 -13.50
N ILE A 11 -13.19 -27.48 -12.45
CA ILE A 11 -13.09 -26.66 -11.22
C ILE A 11 -11.72 -26.84 -10.57
N ILE A 12 -11.22 -28.08 -10.47
CA ILE A 12 -9.88 -28.34 -9.95
C ILE A 12 -8.84 -27.65 -10.83
N LEU A 13 -8.92 -27.78 -12.15
CA LEU A 13 -7.97 -27.12 -13.05
C LEU A 13 -7.96 -25.59 -12.85
N LEU A 14 -9.14 -24.97 -12.71
CA LEU A 14 -9.29 -23.54 -12.50
C LEU A 14 -8.70 -23.09 -11.16
N ILE A 15 -8.94 -23.81 -10.06
CA ILE A 15 -8.37 -23.52 -8.74
C ILE A 15 -6.83 -23.58 -8.82
N TRP A 16 -6.29 -24.63 -9.45
CA TRP A 16 -4.84 -24.78 -9.61
C TRP A 16 -4.21 -23.68 -10.49
N THR A 17 -4.91 -23.23 -11.53
CA THR A 17 -4.43 -22.10 -12.36
C THR A 17 -4.48 -20.76 -11.63
N GLN A 18 -5.42 -20.57 -10.69
CA GLN A 18 -5.49 -19.36 -9.86
C GLN A 18 -4.36 -19.31 -8.82
N SER A 19 -4.00 -20.46 -8.24
CA SER A 19 -2.90 -20.56 -7.27
C SER A 19 -1.52 -20.24 -7.86
N LEU A 20 -1.36 -20.33 -9.18
CA LEU A 20 -0.12 -19.95 -9.88
C LEU A 20 -0.06 -18.46 -10.24
N HIS A 21 -1.14 -17.70 -10.02
CA HIS A 21 -1.27 -16.29 -10.45
C HIS A 21 -1.12 -15.25 -9.34
N SER A 22 -0.75 -15.64 -8.10
CA SER A 22 -0.46 -14.66 -7.03
C SER A 22 0.96 -14.07 -7.10
N ALA A 23 1.75 -14.43 -8.12
CA ALA A 23 3.07 -13.85 -8.32
C ALA A 23 2.92 -12.41 -8.83
N CYS A 24 3.53 -11.45 -8.14
CA CYS A 24 3.61 -10.05 -8.57
C CYS A 24 4.01 -9.96 -10.05
N SER A 25 3.40 -9.02 -10.79
CA SER A 25 3.72 -8.84 -12.20
C SER A 25 5.18 -8.43 -12.41
N ALA A 26 5.70 -8.62 -13.62
CA ALA A 26 7.10 -8.35 -13.92
C ALA A 26 7.49 -6.90 -13.53
N ASN A 27 8.62 -6.77 -12.82
CA ASN A 27 9.15 -5.52 -12.23
C ASN A 27 8.43 -5.03 -10.98
N ILE A 28 7.61 -5.87 -10.32
CA ILE A 28 7.04 -5.60 -9.00
C ILE A 28 7.53 -6.65 -8.02
N VAL A 29 7.87 -6.23 -6.80
CA VAL A 29 8.47 -7.09 -5.78
C VAL A 29 7.41 -7.52 -4.78
N GLU A 30 7.32 -8.81 -4.52
CA GLU A 30 6.49 -9.35 -3.43
C GLU A 30 7.18 -9.06 -2.09
N VAL A 31 6.49 -8.33 -1.21
CA VAL A 31 7.02 -7.93 0.11
C VAL A 31 6.34 -8.67 1.27
N ALA A 32 5.17 -9.24 1.00
CA ALA A 32 4.40 -10.09 1.90
C ALA A 32 3.38 -10.89 1.06
N PRO A 33 2.73 -11.94 1.61
CA PRO A 33 1.73 -12.71 0.87
C PRO A 33 0.65 -11.80 0.28
N ASP A 34 0.46 -11.89 -1.04
CA ASP A 34 -0.48 -11.08 -1.82
C ASP A 34 -0.24 -9.56 -1.78
N ILE A 35 0.95 -9.11 -1.35
CA ILE A 35 1.34 -7.70 -1.31
C ILE A 35 2.55 -7.47 -2.20
N CYS A 36 2.32 -6.72 -3.27
CA CYS A 36 3.31 -6.36 -4.27
C CYS A 36 3.62 -4.86 -4.19
N MET A 37 4.89 -4.50 -4.27
CA MET A 37 5.34 -3.11 -4.24
C MET A 37 6.28 -2.79 -5.39
N LEU A 38 6.17 -1.56 -5.87
CA LEU A 38 6.99 -0.98 -6.93
C LEU A 38 7.65 0.29 -6.39
N VAL A 39 8.97 0.41 -6.59
CA VAL A 39 9.72 1.61 -6.23
C VAL A 39 9.86 2.50 -7.44
N ILE A 40 9.39 3.74 -7.34
CA ILE A 40 9.49 4.74 -8.41
C ILE A 40 10.11 6.01 -7.83
N ARG A 41 11.07 6.59 -8.56
CA ARG A 41 11.68 7.87 -8.18
C ARG A 41 10.78 8.99 -8.66
N SER A 42 10.28 9.81 -7.72
CA SER A 42 9.37 10.91 -8.02
C SER A 42 9.48 12.03 -7.01
N GLU A 43 9.14 13.25 -7.44
CA GLU A 43 8.86 14.39 -6.57
C GLU A 43 7.36 14.48 -6.18
N GLY A 44 6.49 13.68 -6.83
CA GLY A 44 5.06 13.57 -6.54
C GLY A 44 4.57 12.13 -6.63
N ALA A 45 4.24 11.52 -5.48
CA ALA A 45 3.91 10.10 -5.42
C ALA A 45 2.48 9.78 -5.87
N HIS A 46 1.51 10.63 -5.54
CA HIS A 46 0.09 10.35 -5.82
C HIS A 46 -0.23 10.34 -7.31
N GLU A 47 0.05 11.44 -8.01
CA GLU A 47 -0.17 11.59 -9.46
C GLU A 47 0.60 10.54 -10.26
N LEU A 48 1.81 10.19 -9.82
CA LEU A 48 2.60 9.17 -10.49
C LEU A 48 2.00 7.77 -10.31
N CYS A 49 1.51 7.43 -9.10
CA CYS A 49 0.79 6.17 -8.89
C CYS A 49 -0.44 6.08 -9.79
N GLU A 50 -1.22 7.15 -9.94
CA GLU A 50 -2.39 7.18 -10.84
C GLU A 50 -1.99 6.98 -12.31
N THR A 51 -0.89 7.61 -12.75
CA THR A 51 -0.38 7.47 -14.11
C THR A 51 0.11 6.05 -14.40
N GLU A 52 0.83 5.45 -13.46
CA GLU A 52 1.34 4.09 -13.57
C GLU A 52 0.22 3.06 -13.48
N GLU A 53 -0.83 3.33 -12.71
CA GLU A 53 -2.03 2.49 -12.65
C GLU A 53 -2.67 2.37 -14.04
N GLN A 54 -2.89 3.52 -14.70
CA GLN A 54 -3.45 3.55 -16.06
C GLN A 54 -2.53 2.87 -17.07
N THR A 55 -1.23 3.10 -16.96
CA THR A 55 -0.23 2.55 -17.90
C THR A 55 -0.13 1.03 -17.80
N ARG A 56 -0.26 0.48 -16.58
CA ARG A 56 -0.09 -0.96 -16.32
C ARG A 56 -1.41 -1.73 -16.27
N GLY A 57 -2.54 -1.03 -16.22
CA GLY A 57 -3.85 -1.65 -16.05
C GLY A 57 -4.00 -2.36 -14.70
N MET A 58 -3.36 -1.84 -13.65
CA MET A 58 -3.43 -2.40 -12.29
C MET A 58 -3.70 -1.27 -11.30
N GLN A 59 -4.48 -1.54 -10.25
CA GLN A 59 -4.70 -0.55 -9.20
C GLN A 59 -3.40 -0.30 -8.42
N LEU A 60 -2.89 0.94 -8.47
CA LEU A 60 -1.68 1.35 -7.75
C LEU A 60 -2.01 2.48 -6.79
N PHE A 61 -1.49 2.39 -5.57
CA PHE A 61 -1.66 3.41 -4.56
C PHE A 61 -0.39 3.54 -3.74
N VAL A 62 -0.20 4.71 -3.13
CA VAL A 62 0.90 4.94 -2.21
C VAL A 62 0.59 4.22 -0.89
N PRO A 63 1.43 3.30 -0.40
CA PRO A 63 1.13 2.50 0.78
C PRO A 63 1.13 3.34 2.05
N GLY A 64 0.07 3.23 2.86
CA GLY A 64 -0.02 3.82 4.19
C GLY A 64 0.02 2.75 5.27
N ARG A 65 -0.98 1.87 5.35
CA ARG A 65 -1.02 0.77 6.33
C ARG A 65 0.10 -0.22 6.10
N ASN A 66 0.42 -0.47 4.83
CA ASN A 66 1.54 -1.32 4.45
C ASN A 66 2.88 -0.57 4.40
N ALA A 67 2.97 0.69 4.84
CA ALA A 67 4.23 1.46 4.82
C ALA A 67 5.35 0.78 5.62
N GLN A 68 5.01 0.03 6.68
CA GLN A 68 5.96 -0.78 7.45
C GLN A 68 6.71 -1.85 6.62
N LEU A 69 6.22 -2.20 5.42
CA LEU A 69 6.85 -3.17 4.52
C LEU A 69 7.82 -2.50 3.53
N ILE A 70 7.81 -1.17 3.40
CA ILE A 70 8.69 -0.43 2.49
C ILE A 70 10.20 -0.73 2.71
N PRO A 71 10.70 -0.86 3.96
CA PRO A 71 12.11 -1.19 4.19
C PRO A 71 12.59 -2.51 3.56
N ALA A 72 11.68 -3.39 3.12
CA ALA A 72 12.03 -4.61 2.40
C ALA A 72 12.57 -4.35 0.99
N ILE A 73 12.29 -3.18 0.39
CA ILE A 73 12.60 -2.89 -1.02
C ILE A 73 13.35 -1.58 -1.24
N VAL A 74 13.47 -0.72 -0.22
CA VAL A 74 14.25 0.52 -0.27
C VAL A 74 15.35 0.54 0.78
N PRO A 75 16.52 1.16 0.51
CA PRO A 75 17.54 1.39 1.51
C PRO A 75 17.03 2.25 2.67
N SER A 76 17.47 1.97 3.90
CA SER A 76 17.09 2.68 5.13
C SER A 76 17.49 4.16 5.17
N THR A 77 18.35 4.60 4.24
CA THR A 77 18.75 6.01 4.09
C THR A 77 17.87 6.79 3.13
N SER A 78 16.87 6.16 2.52
CA SER A 78 16.01 6.77 1.51
C SER A 78 14.81 7.43 2.17
N ILE A 79 14.45 8.62 1.72
CA ILE A 79 13.18 9.25 2.09
C ILE A 79 12.13 8.82 1.09
N VAL A 80 11.03 8.25 1.58
CA VAL A 80 9.93 7.74 0.75
C VAL A 80 8.61 8.38 1.14
N PHE A 81 7.77 8.64 0.13
CA PHE A 81 6.40 9.06 0.36
C PHE A 81 5.54 7.88 0.81
N THR A 82 4.60 8.14 1.71
CA THR A 82 3.60 7.16 2.15
C THR A 82 2.18 7.68 1.94
N GLY A 83 1.23 6.75 1.98
CA GLY A 83 -0.19 7.04 1.96
C GLY A 83 -0.75 7.54 3.28
N ILE A 84 0.09 7.90 4.27
CA ILE A 84 -0.36 8.43 5.56
C ILE A 84 -0.41 9.95 5.46
N ALA A 85 -1.62 10.51 5.50
CA ALA A 85 -1.84 11.93 5.30
C ALA A 85 -2.89 12.52 6.26
N ALA A 86 -2.73 13.81 6.56
CA ALA A 86 -3.68 14.60 7.36
C ALA A 86 -4.50 15.60 6.53
N PHE A 87 -4.49 15.47 5.19
CA PHE A 87 -4.98 16.51 4.25
C PHE A 87 -6.46 16.88 4.41
N LEU A 88 -7.30 15.96 4.91
CA LEU A 88 -8.73 16.19 5.17
C LEU A 88 -9.07 16.32 6.66
N ASN A 89 -8.06 16.44 7.51
CA ASN A 89 -8.24 16.57 8.93
C ASN A 89 -8.77 17.97 9.30
N ARG A 90 -9.99 18.04 9.82
CA ARG A 90 -10.59 19.27 10.36
C ARG A 90 -10.36 19.45 11.87
N SER A 91 -9.64 18.53 12.51
CA SER A 91 -9.33 18.58 13.93
C SER A 91 -8.32 19.68 14.25
N LEU A 92 -8.53 20.37 15.36
CA LEU A 92 -7.53 21.27 15.95
C LEU A 92 -6.36 20.49 16.58
N ASN A 93 -6.56 19.20 16.89
CA ASN A 93 -5.52 18.32 17.40
C ASN A 93 -4.81 17.61 16.24
N LYS A 94 -3.65 18.17 15.87
CA LYS A 94 -2.86 17.78 14.69
C LYS A 94 -2.03 16.50 14.88
N ARG A 95 -1.95 15.99 16.11
CA ARG A 95 -1.36 14.67 16.43
C ARG A 95 -2.34 13.52 16.27
N LYS A 96 -3.57 13.80 15.81
CA LYS A 96 -4.65 12.84 15.66
C LYS A 96 -5.26 12.95 14.27
N CYS A 97 -5.94 11.89 13.86
CA CYS A 97 -6.74 11.85 12.63
C CYS A 97 -5.89 11.90 11.35
N TRP A 98 -4.71 11.30 11.38
CA TRP A 98 -4.01 10.86 10.16
C TRP A 98 -4.82 9.72 9.53
N LEU A 99 -4.86 9.65 8.21
CA LEU A 99 -5.63 8.63 7.49
C LEU A 99 -4.73 7.87 6.53
N TYR A 100 -5.05 6.60 6.34
CA TYR A 100 -4.46 5.76 5.30
C TYR A 100 -5.11 6.05 3.94
N ALA A 101 -4.29 6.19 2.90
CA ALA A 101 -4.72 6.23 1.51
C ALA A 101 -5.03 4.82 0.96
N ASP A 102 -4.67 3.75 1.70
CA ASP A 102 -4.94 2.38 1.33
C ASP A 102 -6.45 2.16 1.11
N PRO A 103 -6.85 1.56 -0.03
CA PRO A 103 -8.24 1.24 -0.31
C PRO A 103 -8.88 0.46 0.85
N GLY A 104 -10.01 0.97 1.36
CA GLY A 104 -10.75 0.34 2.45
C GLY A 104 -10.24 0.64 3.86
N PHE A 105 -9.24 1.52 4.05
CA PHE A 105 -8.73 1.89 5.39
C PHE A 105 -8.83 3.37 5.73
N SER A 106 -9.49 4.17 4.88
CA SER A 106 -9.61 5.63 5.01
C SER A 106 -10.47 6.11 6.19
N TYR A 107 -11.14 5.22 6.92
CA TYR A 107 -11.99 5.57 8.07
C TYR A 107 -11.26 5.44 9.41
N ASN A 108 -10.06 4.83 9.43
CA ASN A 108 -9.28 4.67 10.65
C ASN A 108 -8.40 5.91 10.87
N GLY A 109 -8.83 6.76 11.80
CA GLY A 109 -8.00 7.86 12.29
C GLY A 109 -6.85 7.34 13.13
N ILE A 110 -5.63 7.59 12.67
CA ILE A 110 -4.39 7.26 13.35
C ILE A 110 -3.93 8.45 14.18
N ASP A 111 -3.33 8.19 15.32
CA ASP A 111 -2.69 9.21 16.14
C ASP A 111 -1.22 8.86 16.40
N ALA A 112 -0.50 9.83 16.99
CA ALA A 112 0.92 9.68 17.33
C ALA A 112 1.22 8.55 18.33
N SER A 113 0.21 7.95 18.98
CA SER A 113 0.39 6.80 19.87
C SER A 113 0.19 5.46 19.17
N ASP A 114 -0.19 5.46 17.89
CA ASP A 114 -0.31 4.25 17.08
C ASP A 114 1.08 3.65 16.82
N THR A 115 1.33 2.49 17.41
CA THR A 115 2.58 1.75 17.30
C THR A 115 2.70 0.93 16.01
N SER A 116 1.63 0.83 15.21
CA SER A 116 1.68 0.20 13.89
C SER A 116 2.43 1.06 12.87
N ILE A 117 2.59 2.36 13.15
CA ILE A 117 3.44 3.25 12.38
C ILE A 117 4.75 3.45 13.15
N PRO A 118 5.91 3.09 12.56
CA PRO A 118 7.21 3.35 13.15
C PRO A 118 7.58 4.83 12.99
N TRP A 119 6.87 5.72 13.67
CA TRP A 119 7.20 7.14 13.71
C TRP A 119 8.67 7.30 14.11
N SER A 120 9.40 8.13 13.37
CA SER A 120 10.76 8.51 13.78
C SER A 120 10.68 9.33 15.07
N HIS A 121 11.82 9.48 15.75
CA HIS A 121 11.87 10.16 17.04
C HIS A 121 11.26 11.56 16.94
N GLU A 122 10.28 11.85 17.80
CA GLU A 122 9.50 13.10 17.87
C GLU A 122 8.47 13.33 16.76
N GLU A 123 8.33 12.46 15.76
CA GLU A 123 7.26 12.56 14.75
C GLU A 123 5.92 12.00 15.24
N PRO A 124 4.77 12.46 14.70
CA PRO A 124 4.63 13.61 13.79
C PRO A 124 4.77 14.96 14.54
N ASN A 125 5.69 15.84 14.09
CA ASN A 125 5.96 17.15 14.69
C ASN A 125 5.69 18.36 13.76
N GLU A 126 5.61 18.17 12.45
CA GLU A 126 5.51 19.26 11.47
C GLU A 126 4.07 19.80 11.37
N ILE A 127 3.91 21.10 11.67
CA ILE A 127 2.60 21.77 11.76
C ILE A 127 1.92 21.94 10.38
N TYR A 128 2.70 21.88 9.31
CA TYR A 128 2.26 22.01 7.90
C TYR A 128 2.50 20.72 7.09
N GLY A 129 3.10 19.70 7.71
CA GLY A 129 3.36 18.42 7.08
C GLY A 129 2.05 17.67 6.91
N SER A 130 1.56 17.57 5.67
CA SER A 130 0.38 16.76 5.35
C SER A 130 0.74 15.34 4.95
N ILE A 131 2.01 14.95 5.07
CA ILE A 131 2.58 13.68 4.60
C ILE A 131 3.56 13.19 5.68
N ALA A 132 3.49 11.90 6.02
CA ALA A 132 4.48 11.27 6.90
C ALA A 132 5.74 10.88 6.10
N PRO A 133 6.93 11.44 6.44
CA PRO A 133 8.20 10.99 5.91
C PRO A 133 8.70 9.76 6.69
N PHE A 134 9.25 8.79 5.96
CA PHE A 134 9.91 7.60 6.51
C PHE A 134 11.36 7.57 6.05
#